data_AF-A0A5C6EKC3-F1
#
_entry.id   AF-A0A5C6EKC3-F1
#
_cell.length_a   1.000
_cell.length_b   1.000
_cell.length_c   1.000
_cell.angle_alpha   90.00
_cell.angle_beta   90.00
_cell.angle_gamma   90.00
#
_symmetry.space_group_name_H-M   'P 1'
#
loop_
_entity.id
_entity.type
_entity.pdbx_description
1 polymer ?
#
loop_
_entity_poly.entity_id
_entity_poly.type
_entity_poly.pdbx_seq_one_letter_code
_entity_poly.pdbx_strand_id
1 'polypeptide(L)'
;MNALEKVAWTELVVSVLAIVVVLALYPWLGGAAMGGFGLLGLLGVTPIFMRKRGSQVASDERDQQIERQASWRGFGTAWMLMVCSLAAIMMWHSHHQRDISPGLLSMVIWIQFAFCYAIKGASSLIQYRGNHRAA
;
A
#
# COMPACT_ATOMS: atom_id res chain seq x y z
N MET A 1 -4.15 16.02 14.43
CA MET A 1 -4.25 15.03 13.35
C MET A 1 -5.70 14.83 12.96
N ASN A 2 -6.02 15.12 11.69
CA ASN A 2 -7.33 14.84 11.10
C ASN A 2 -7.59 13.31 11.08
N ALA A 3 -8.85 12.88 11.06
CA ALA A 3 -9.24 11.48 10.92
C ALA A 3 -8.60 10.83 9.68
N LEU A 4 -8.65 11.49 8.53
CA LEU A 4 -8.04 11.01 7.29
C LEU A 4 -6.52 10.99 7.33
N GLU A 5 -5.89 11.89 8.09
CA GLU A 5 -4.45 11.84 8.33
C GLU A 5 -4.06 10.59 9.14
N LYS A 6 -4.89 10.19 10.13
CA LYS A 6 -4.71 8.92 10.87
C LYS A 6 -4.88 7.71 9.95
N VAL A 7 -5.84 7.75 9.02
CA VAL A 7 -6.00 6.69 8.01
C VAL A 7 -4.74 6.59 7.16
N ALA A 8 -4.24 7.71 6.62
CA ALA A 8 -3.03 7.74 5.79
C ALA A 8 -1.79 7.21 6.53
N TRP A 9 -1.64 7.53 7.81
CA TRP A 9 -0.60 6.94 8.66
C TRP A 9 -0.77 5.44 8.85
N THR A 10 -2.00 4.99 9.09
CA THR A 10 -2.29 3.56 9.26
C THR A 10 -1.96 2.80 7.97
N GLU A 11 -2.36 3.31 6.82
CA GLU A 11 -2.02 2.75 5.50
C GLU A 11 -0.51 2.63 5.33
N LEU A 12 0.23 3.71 5.55
CA LEU A 12 1.68 3.71 5.40
C LEU A 12 2.37 2.72 6.36
N VAL A 13 2.03 2.78 7.66
CA VAL A 13 2.68 1.96 8.69
C VAL A 13 2.38 0.49 8.48
N VAL A 14 1.12 0.12 8.25
CA VAL A 14 0.72 -1.27 8.05
C VAL A 14 1.39 -1.86 6.80
N SER A 15 1.44 -1.10 5.70
CA SER A 15 2.06 -1.58 4.47
C SER A 15 3.58 -1.72 4.57
N VAL A 16 4.26 -0.75 5.18
CA VAL A 16 5.71 -0.84 5.41
C VAL A 16 6.03 -1.98 6.37
N LEU A 17 5.26 -2.13 7.45
CA LEU A 17 5.43 -3.22 8.42
C LEU A 17 5.22 -4.59 7.76
N ALA A 18 4.21 -4.74 6.90
CA ALA A 18 3.98 -5.97 6.16
C ALA A 18 5.20 -6.35 5.31
N ILE A 19 5.77 -5.39 4.56
CA ILE A 19 6.98 -5.61 3.76
C ILE A 19 8.17 -6.01 4.65
N VAL A 20 8.41 -5.28 5.73
CA VAL A 20 9.51 -5.54 6.66
C VAL A 20 9.39 -6.93 7.29
N VAL A 21 8.19 -7.32 7.75
CA VAL A 21 7.94 -8.64 8.34
C VAL A 21 8.18 -9.75 7.33
N VAL A 22 7.68 -9.61 6.09
CA VAL A 22 7.90 -10.62 5.05
C VAL A 22 9.39 -10.75 4.73
N LEU A 23 10.10 -9.64 4.53
CA LEU A 23 11.54 -9.65 4.25
C LEU A 23 12.36 -10.25 5.40
N ALA A 24 11.99 -9.93 6.64
CA ALA A 24 12.64 -10.49 7.82
C ALA A 24 12.39 -11.99 7.92
N LEU A 25 11.17 -12.47 7.68
CA LEU A 25 10.82 -13.88 7.82
C LEU A 25 11.26 -14.75 6.64
N TYR A 26 11.51 -14.16 5.46
CA TYR A 26 11.81 -14.88 4.23
C TYR A 26 13.01 -15.86 4.32
N PRO A 27 14.15 -15.53 4.97
CA PRO A 27 15.28 -16.45 5.09
C PRO A 27 14.97 -17.73 5.88
N TRP A 28 14.02 -17.67 6.82
CA TRP A 28 13.68 -18.79 7.70
C TRP A 28 12.45 -19.56 7.23
N LEU A 29 11.45 -18.87 6.68
CA LEU A 29 10.15 -19.47 6.33
C LEU A 29 9.92 -19.62 4.82
N GLY A 30 10.79 -19.06 3.98
CA GLY A 30 10.64 -19.09 2.53
C GLY A 30 9.27 -18.57 2.07
N GLY A 31 8.56 -19.38 1.27
CA GLY A 31 7.22 -19.03 0.78
C GLY A 31 6.16 -18.82 1.88
N ALA A 32 6.32 -19.45 3.06
CA ALA A 32 5.38 -19.26 4.17
C ALA A 32 5.46 -17.84 4.77
N ALA A 33 6.57 -17.11 4.55
CA ALA A 33 6.70 -15.72 4.96
C ALA A 33 5.65 -14.80 4.31
N MET A 34 5.07 -15.20 3.16
CA MET A 34 3.99 -14.45 2.49
C MET A 34 2.75 -14.26 3.39
N GLY A 35 2.56 -15.13 4.39
CA GLY A 35 1.53 -14.94 5.42
C GLY A 35 1.66 -13.60 6.18
N GLY A 36 2.86 -13.00 6.21
CA GLY A 36 3.10 -11.66 6.75
C GLY A 36 2.32 -10.55 6.03
N PHE A 37 1.98 -10.73 4.75
CA PHE A 37 1.07 -9.81 4.04
C PHE A 37 -0.35 -9.83 4.58
N GLY A 38 -0.73 -10.83 5.40
CA GLY A 38 -1.97 -10.82 6.17
C GLY A 38 -2.11 -9.59 7.08
N LEU A 39 -1.01 -8.93 7.45
CA LEU A 39 -1.03 -7.66 8.16
C LEU A 39 -1.76 -6.54 7.39
N LEU A 40 -1.79 -6.59 6.06
CA LEU A 40 -2.58 -5.67 5.24
C LEU A 40 -4.08 -5.76 5.56
N GLY A 41 -4.56 -6.87 6.14
CA GLY A 41 -5.93 -6.98 6.64
C GLY A 41 -6.28 -5.96 7.73
N LEU A 42 -5.28 -5.43 8.46
CA LEU A 42 -5.47 -4.37 9.44
C LEU A 42 -5.94 -3.04 8.82
N LEU A 43 -5.77 -2.86 7.50
CA LEU A 43 -6.31 -1.72 6.77
C LEU A 43 -7.85 -1.68 6.81
N GLY A 44 -8.51 -2.83 7.00
CA GLY A 44 -9.96 -2.92 7.18
C GLY A 44 -10.47 -2.26 8.47
N VAL A 45 -9.58 -1.93 9.41
CA VAL A 45 -9.91 -1.24 10.67
C VAL A 45 -9.97 0.29 10.48
N THR A 46 -9.48 0.81 9.36
CA THR A 46 -9.42 2.26 9.09
C THR A 46 -10.78 2.99 9.14
N PRO A 47 -11.94 2.39 8.78
CA PRO A 47 -13.24 3.07 8.89
C PRO A 47 -13.60 3.47 10.33
N ILE A 48 -13.01 2.83 11.35
CA ILE A 48 -13.22 3.21 12.76
C ILE A 48 -12.75 4.64 13.01
N PHE A 49 -11.69 5.10 12.33
CA PHE A 49 -11.20 6.47 12.47
C PHE A 49 -12.13 7.51 11.83
N MET A 50 -12.95 7.09 10.86
CA MET A 50 -13.90 7.95 10.13
C MET A 50 -15.32 7.92 10.74
N ARG A 51 -15.53 7.17 11.82
CA ARG A 51 -16.83 7.09 12.49
C ARG A 51 -17.21 8.47 13.05
N LYS A 52 -18.36 8.99 12.62
CA LYS A 52 -18.90 10.29 13.06
C LYS A 52 -18.96 10.36 14.60
N ARG A 53 -18.33 11.38 15.18
CA ARG A 53 -18.50 11.77 16.59
C ARG A 53 -19.32 13.05 16.64
N GLY A 54 -20.64 12.93 16.82
CA GLY A 54 -21.55 14.07 16.96
C GLY A 54 -21.78 14.84 15.65
N SER A 55 -21.87 16.18 15.76
CA SER A 55 -22.22 17.11 14.67
C SER A 55 -21.03 17.57 13.81
N GLN A 56 -19.82 17.04 14.02
CA GLN A 56 -18.66 17.44 13.23
C GLN A 56 -18.74 16.88 11.81
N VAL A 57 -18.50 17.75 10.82
CA VAL A 57 -18.32 17.35 9.42
C VAL A 57 -17.07 16.47 9.33
N ALA A 58 -17.27 15.19 9.04
CA ALA A 58 -16.21 14.19 9.09
C ALA A 58 -15.27 14.21 7.87
N SER A 59 -15.66 14.84 6.77
CA SER A 59 -14.88 14.97 5.54
C SER A 59 -15.25 16.28 4.84
N ASP A 60 -14.23 17.08 4.54
CA ASP A 60 -14.34 18.28 3.70
C ASP A 60 -14.16 17.92 2.21
N GLU A 61 -14.52 18.81 1.29
CA GLU A 61 -14.26 18.65 -0.15
C GLU A 61 -12.76 18.52 -0.44
N ARG A 62 -11.94 19.26 0.31
CA ARG A 62 -10.47 19.21 0.24
C ARG A 62 -9.93 17.82 0.54
N ASP A 63 -10.48 17.19 1.57
CA ASP A 63 -10.08 15.86 2.03
C ASP A 63 -10.38 14.80 0.96
N GLN A 64 -11.52 14.91 0.29
CA GLN A 64 -11.88 14.05 -0.85
C GLN A 64 -10.94 14.24 -2.04
N GLN A 65 -10.53 15.49 -2.32
CA GLN A 65 -9.55 15.75 -3.39
C GLN A 65 -8.18 15.12 -3.09
N ILE A 66 -7.70 15.24 -1.85
CA ILE A 66 -6.44 14.61 -1.42
C ILE A 66 -6.52 13.09 -1.56
N GLU A 67 -7.61 12.49 -1.10
CA GLU A 67 -7.83 11.05 -1.19
C GLU A 67 -7.86 10.58 -2.66
N ARG A 68 -8.56 11.30 -3.54
CA ARG A 68 -8.62 10.98 -4.97
C ARG A 68 -7.25 11.05 -5.63
N GLN A 69 -6.49 12.12 -5.38
CA GLN A 69 -5.14 12.27 -5.93
C GLN A 69 -4.17 11.20 -5.39
N ALA A 70 -4.23 10.91 -4.10
CA ALA A 70 -3.40 9.89 -3.48
C ALA A 70 -3.75 8.49 -3.99
N SER A 71 -5.03 8.19 -4.18
CA SER A 71 -5.49 6.91 -4.73
C SER A 71 -5.04 6.73 -6.18
N TRP A 72 -5.14 7.80 -6.99
CA TRP A 72 -4.64 7.77 -8.37
C TRP A 72 -3.14 7.51 -8.42
N ARG A 73 -2.35 8.17 -7.58
CA ARG A 73 -0.90 7.95 -7.49
C ARG A 73 -0.58 6.54 -6.98
N GLY A 74 -1.21 6.09 -5.90
CA GLY A 74 -1.00 4.77 -5.32
C GLY A 74 -1.31 3.65 -6.31
N PHE A 75 -2.51 3.68 -6.90
CA PHE A 75 -2.93 2.69 -7.89
C PHE A 75 -2.08 2.78 -9.16
N GLY A 76 -1.85 3.98 -9.69
CA GLY A 76 -1.04 4.18 -10.90
C GLY A 76 0.39 3.66 -10.74
N THR A 77 1.05 3.97 -9.62
CA THR A 77 2.42 3.48 -9.38
C THR A 77 2.45 1.97 -9.16
N ALA A 78 1.53 1.41 -8.36
CA ALA A 78 1.47 -0.03 -8.14
C ALA A 78 1.15 -0.80 -9.43
N TRP A 79 0.24 -0.29 -10.27
CA TRP A 79 -0.09 -0.88 -11.56
C TRP A 79 1.12 -0.90 -12.50
N MET A 80 1.79 0.25 -12.67
CA MET A 80 2.97 0.32 -13.53
C MET A 80 4.09 -0.58 -13.01
N LEU A 81 4.33 -0.60 -11.70
CA LEU A 81 5.33 -1.47 -11.08
C LEU A 81 4.99 -2.96 -11.27
N MET A 82 3.71 -3.33 -11.18
CA MET A 82 3.22 -4.68 -11.46
C MET A 82 3.50 -5.09 -12.91
N VAL A 83 3.10 -4.27 -13.88
CA VAL A 83 3.28 -4.56 -15.31
C VAL A 83 4.78 -4.67 -15.63
N CYS A 84 5.59 -3.74 -15.17
CA CYS A 84 7.04 -3.76 -15.38
C CYS A 84 7.71 -4.98 -14.74
N SER A 85 7.34 -5.33 -13.51
CA SER A 85 7.91 -6.50 -12.81
C SER A 85 7.50 -7.82 -13.47
N LEU A 86 6.24 -7.97 -13.87
CA LEU A 86 5.78 -9.16 -14.61
C LEU A 86 6.46 -9.28 -15.98
N ALA A 87 6.59 -8.19 -16.72
CA ALA A 87 7.31 -8.18 -17.99
C ALA A 87 8.78 -8.59 -17.81
N ALA A 88 9.47 -8.03 -16.81
CA ALA A 88 10.85 -8.37 -16.50
C ALA A 88 11.01 -9.84 -16.10
N ILE A 89 10.13 -10.36 -15.24
CA ILE A 89 10.13 -11.76 -14.81
C ILE A 89 9.90 -12.69 -16.01
N MET A 90 8.93 -12.36 -16.86
CA MET A 90 8.61 -13.15 -18.06
C MET A 90 9.79 -13.19 -19.04
N MET A 91 10.41 -12.03 -19.33
CA MET A 91 11.59 -11.96 -20.20
C MET A 91 12.75 -12.77 -19.62
N TRP A 92 13.00 -12.67 -18.31
CA TRP A 92 14.06 -13.40 -17.64
C TRP A 92 13.86 -14.92 -17.67
N HIS A 93 12.65 -15.39 -17.34
CA HIS A 93 12.32 -16.81 -17.33
C HIS A 93 12.30 -17.42 -18.73
N SER A 94 11.77 -16.68 -19.71
CA SER A 94 11.80 -17.07 -21.12
C SER A 94 13.23 -17.26 -21.64
N HIS A 95 14.13 -16.32 -21.32
CA HIS A 95 15.54 -16.42 -21.70
C HIS A 95 16.24 -17.67 -21.12
N HIS A 96 15.87 -18.08 -19.91
CA HIS A 96 16.47 -19.24 -19.23
C HIS A 96 15.69 -20.55 -19.42
N GLN A 97 14.61 -20.56 -20.21
CA GLN A 97 13.71 -21.71 -20.41
C GLN A 97 13.22 -22.31 -19.08
N ARG A 98 12.89 -21.46 -18.10
CA ARG A 98 12.42 -21.86 -16.77
C ARG A 98 10.94 -21.57 -16.61
N ASP A 99 10.21 -22.51 -16.03
CA ASP A 99 8.81 -22.30 -15.64
C ASP A 99 8.69 -21.25 -14.52
N ILE A 100 7.60 -20.50 -14.54
CA ILE A 100 7.27 -19.50 -13.52
C ILE A 100 6.51 -20.21 -12.40
N SER A 101 7.05 -20.17 -11.19
CA SER A 101 6.37 -20.78 -10.04
C SER A 101 5.16 -19.95 -9.61
N PRO A 102 4.02 -20.57 -9.22
CA PRO A 102 2.88 -19.86 -8.68
C PRO A 102 3.21 -19.02 -7.44
N GLY A 103 4.18 -19.48 -6.64
CA GLY A 103 4.66 -18.75 -5.46
C GLY A 103 5.31 -17.42 -5.81
N LEU A 104 6.10 -17.36 -6.90
CA LEU A 104 6.69 -16.11 -7.37
C LEU A 104 5.61 -15.11 -7.83
N LEU A 105 4.60 -15.59 -8.57
CA LEU A 105 3.47 -14.75 -8.99
C LEU A 105 2.70 -14.21 -7.78
N SER A 106 2.42 -15.05 -6.79
CA SER A 106 1.75 -14.64 -5.55
C SER A 106 2.56 -13.57 -4.81
N MET A 107 3.88 -13.75 -4.68
CA MET A 107 4.79 -12.77 -4.09
C MET A 107 4.72 -11.42 -4.78
N VAL A 108 4.80 -11.42 -6.12
CA VAL A 108 4.71 -10.19 -6.91
C VAL A 108 3.41 -9.49 -6.61
N ILE A 109 2.27 -10.18 -6.72
CA ILE A 109 0.94 -9.59 -6.50
C ILE A 109 0.84 -8.95 -5.10
N TRP A 110 1.23 -9.67 -4.06
CA TRP A 110 1.13 -9.16 -2.68
C TRP A 110 2.04 -7.97 -2.41
N ILE A 111 3.27 -7.98 -2.95
CA ILE A 111 4.17 -6.83 -2.89
C ILE A 111 3.52 -5.61 -3.54
N GLN A 112 2.83 -5.76 -4.68
CA GLN A 112 2.16 -4.63 -5.34
C GLN A 112 1.03 -4.03 -4.50
N PHE A 113 0.24 -4.86 -3.80
CA PHE A 113 -0.76 -4.36 -2.85
C PHE A 113 -0.12 -3.56 -1.72
N ALA A 114 0.95 -4.08 -1.12
CA ALA A 114 1.67 -3.35 -0.08
C ALA A 114 2.24 -2.02 -0.59
N PHE A 115 2.84 -2.01 -1.79
CA PHE A 115 3.34 -0.77 -2.41
C PHE A 115 2.23 0.24 -2.72
N CYS A 116 1.08 -0.22 -3.21
CA CYS A 116 -0.07 0.63 -3.50
C CYS A 116 -0.49 1.46 -2.27
N TYR A 117 -0.72 0.78 -1.14
CA TYR A 117 -1.14 1.43 0.10
C TYR A 117 -0.03 2.25 0.75
N ALA A 118 1.24 1.81 0.65
CA ALA A 118 2.38 2.60 1.11
C ALA A 118 2.49 3.94 0.35
N ILE A 119 2.38 3.92 -0.98
CA ILE A 119 2.47 5.12 -1.82
C ILE A 119 1.24 6.01 -1.63
N LYS A 120 0.03 5.43 -1.57
CA LYS A 120 -1.19 6.16 -1.26
C LYS A 120 -1.07 6.89 0.08
N GLY A 121 -0.71 6.16 1.15
CA GLY A 121 -0.53 6.71 2.48
C GLY A 121 0.53 7.82 2.52
N ALA A 122 1.70 7.58 1.91
CA ALA A 122 2.77 8.58 1.82
C ALA A 122 2.33 9.84 1.05
N SER A 123 1.68 9.70 -0.11
CA SER A 123 1.18 10.81 -0.92
C SER A 123 0.13 11.63 -0.16
N SER A 124 -0.77 10.98 0.59
CA SER A 124 -1.74 11.65 1.44
C SER A 124 -1.05 12.48 2.53
N LEU A 125 -0.08 11.89 3.24
CA LEU A 125 0.66 12.58 4.31
C LEU A 125 1.48 13.76 3.80
N ILE A 126 2.11 13.63 2.63
CA ILE A 126 2.85 14.74 2.01
C ILE A 126 1.93 15.91 1.71
N GLN A 127 0.72 15.65 1.17
CA GLN A 127 -0.26 16.69 0.90
C GLN A 127 -0.80 17.34 2.17
N TYR A 128 -1.13 16.57 3.21
CA TYR A 128 -1.56 17.12 4.51
C TYR A 128 -0.47 17.99 5.15
N ARG A 129 0.79 17.55 5.12
CA ARG A 129 1.92 18.30 5.69
C ARG A 129 2.27 19.55 4.89
N GLY A 130 2.24 19.49 3.55
CA GLY A 130 2.46 20.66 2.70
C GLY A 130 1.42 21.74 2.93
N ASN A 131 0.16 21.32 3.12
CA ASN A 131 -0.96 22.20 3.42
C ASN A 131 -0.86 22.90 4.78
N HIS A 132 -0.29 22.26 5.80
CA HIS A 132 -0.03 22.90 7.09
C HIS A 132 1.10 23.94 7.05
N ARG A 133 1.96 23.92 6.04
CA ARG A 133 3.06 24.90 5.89
C ARG A 133 2.66 26.14 5.10
N ALA A 134 1.58 26.06 4.33
CA ALA A 134 1.08 27.15 3.49
C ALA A 134 -0.03 27.99 4.16
N ALA A 135 -0.50 27.56 5.33
CA ALA A 135 -1.48 28.25 6.18
C ALA A 135 -0.75 28.90 7.37
#